data_AF-A0A1F4R4M8-F1
#
_entry.id   AF-A0A1F4R4M8-F1
#
_cell.length_a   1.000
_cell.length_b   1.000
_cell.length_c   1.000
_cell.angle_alpha   90.00
_cell.angle_beta   90.00
_cell.angle_gamma   90.00
#
_symmetry.space_group_name_H-M   'P 1'
#
loop_
_entity.id
_entity.type
_entity.pdbx_description
1 polymer ?
#
loop_
_entity_poly.entity_id
_entity_poly.type
_entity_poly.pdbx_seq_one_letter_code
_entity_poly.pdbx_strand_id
1 'polypeptide(L)'
;MVEADAYCPEILAQALAVQRAIDRFSFELLQHHLETCFVSAVRGDSQQDREQALRELLNIFQTSAKLKTAGHHEAVEGDDDLPAHQSTSKAGRSGPAAQDLGRR
;
A
#
# COMPACT_ATOMS: atom_id res chain seq x y z
N MET A 1 14.95 -3.93 31.34
CA MET A 1 15.49 -5.00 30.46
C MET A 1 16.84 -4.60 29.88
N VAL A 2 16.95 -3.46 29.19
CA VAL A 2 18.23 -2.96 28.66
C VAL A 2 19.24 -2.67 29.77
N GLU A 3 18.84 -1.91 30.80
CA GLU A 3 19.69 -1.61 31.97
C GLU A 3 20.09 -2.87 32.78
N ALA A 4 19.34 -3.96 32.60
CA ALA A 4 19.57 -5.24 33.26
C ALA A 4 20.32 -6.24 32.35
N ASP A 5 20.84 -5.78 31.20
CA ASP A 5 21.57 -6.57 30.21
C ASP A 5 20.84 -7.86 29.78
N ALA A 6 19.50 -7.76 29.66
CA ALA A 6 18.65 -8.86 29.25
C ALA A 6 18.96 -9.30 27.81
N TYR A 7 18.74 -10.58 27.52
CA TYR A 7 19.09 -11.17 26.23
C TYR A 7 18.38 -10.46 25.07
N CYS A 8 19.13 -9.95 24.09
CA CYS A 8 18.61 -9.07 23.04
C CYS A 8 17.37 -9.61 22.30
N PRO A 9 17.29 -10.90 21.94
CA PRO A 9 16.08 -11.47 21.34
C PRO A 9 14.82 -11.34 22.21
N GLU A 10 14.94 -11.39 23.53
CA GLU A 10 13.80 -11.19 24.46
C GLU A 10 13.34 -9.73 24.48
N ILE A 11 14.28 -8.78 24.44
CA ILE A 11 13.98 -7.35 24.34
C ILE A 11 13.24 -7.06 23.03
N LEU A 12 13.73 -7.62 21.92
CA LEU A 12 13.09 -7.49 20.61
C LEU A 12 11.68 -8.10 20.61
N ALA A 13 11.51 -9.27 21.22
CA ALA A 13 10.20 -9.91 21.35
C ALA A 13 9.21 -9.03 22.14
N GLN A 14 9.66 -8.40 23.23
CA GLN A 14 8.82 -7.48 23.99
C GLN A 14 8.51 -6.18 23.25
N ALA A 15 9.48 -5.60 22.53
CA ALA A 15 9.24 -4.42 21.71
C ALA A 15 8.18 -4.70 20.62
N LEU A 16 8.24 -5.88 19.98
CA LEU A 16 7.23 -6.32 19.02
C LEU A 16 5.87 -6.56 19.67
N ALA A 17 5.83 -7.06 20.91
CA ALA A 17 4.59 -7.21 21.65
C ALA A 17 3.93 -5.84 21.92
N VAL A 18 4.72 -4.83 22.29
CA VAL A 18 4.23 -3.45 22.47
C VAL A 18 3.72 -2.87 21.15
N GLN A 19 4.44 -3.06 20.05
CA GLN A 19 3.98 -2.61 18.73
C GLN A 19 2.61 -3.20 18.37
N ARG A 20 2.44 -4.51 18.56
CA ARG A 20 1.15 -5.19 18.31
C ARG A 20 0.03 -4.67 19.20
N ALA A 21 0.35 -4.36 20.47
CA ALA A 21 -0.62 -3.77 21.39
C ALA A 21 -1.05 -2.37 20.93
N ILE A 22 -0.12 -1.55 20.44
CA ILE A 22 -0.40 -0.22 19.87
C ILE A 22 -1.24 -0.35 18.59
N ASP A 23 -0.93 -1.31 17.72
CA ASP A 23 -1.70 -1.54 16.50
C ASP A 23 -3.15 -1.93 16.83
N ARG A 24 -3.34 -2.82 17.81
CA ARG A 24 -4.68 -3.19 18.28
C ARG A 24 -5.41 -2.02 18.91
N PHE A 25 -4.75 -1.27 19.78
CA PHE A 25 -5.32 -0.07 20.39
C PHE A 25 -5.78 0.94 19.33
N SER A 26 -4.95 1.18 18.31
CA SER A 26 -5.26 2.09 17.21
C SER A 26 -6.50 1.64 16.42
N PHE A 27 -6.63 0.33 16.19
CA PHE A 27 -7.82 -0.24 15.55
C PHE A 27 -9.09 -0.03 16.40
N GLU A 28 -9.04 -0.36 17.69
CA GLU A 28 -10.18 -0.18 18.61
C GLU A 28 -10.61 1.29 18.72
N LEU A 29 -9.64 2.20 18.81
CA LEU A 29 -9.91 3.64 18.87
C LEU A 29 -10.61 4.12 17.59
N LEU A 30 -10.14 3.69 16.43
CA LEU A 30 -10.76 4.03 15.14
C LEU A 30 -12.17 3.45 15.05
N GLN A 31 -12.37 2.19 15.44
CA GLN A 31 -13.69 1.56 15.47
C GLN A 31 -14.65 2.36 16.34
N HIS A 32 -14.26 2.71 17.56
CA HIS A 32 -15.09 3.50 18.46
C HIS A 32 -15.43 4.89 17.91
N HIS A 33 -14.46 5.57 17.29
CA HIS A 33 -14.69 6.86 16.62
C HIS A 33 -15.71 6.75 15.48
N LEU A 34 -15.65 5.67 14.69
CA LEU A 34 -16.61 5.43 13.62
C LEU A 34 -18.02 5.17 14.16
N GLU A 35 -18.14 4.34 15.19
CA GLU A 35 -19.43 3.98 15.81
C GLU A 35 -20.13 5.19 16.46
N THR A 36 -19.35 6.16 16.96
CA THR A 36 -19.87 7.31 17.71
C THR A 36 -19.95 8.58 16.87
N CYS A 37 -18.83 9.08 16.36
CA CYS A 37 -18.75 10.35 15.63
C CYS A 37 -19.28 10.21 14.20
N PHE A 38 -18.77 9.24 13.44
CA PHE A 38 -19.09 9.11 12.02
C PHE A 38 -20.55 8.69 11.79
N VAL A 39 -21.04 7.65 12.49
CA VAL A 39 -22.44 7.20 12.37
C VAL A 39 -23.42 8.32 12.72
N SER A 40 -23.13 9.12 13.74
CA SER A 40 -23.97 10.25 14.13
C SER A 40 -24.02 11.32 13.04
N ALA A 41 -22.87 11.68 12.46
CA ALA A 41 -22.80 12.65 11.36
C ALA A 41 -23.53 12.16 10.09
N VAL A 42 -23.43 10.87 9.76
CA VAL A 42 -24.09 10.30 8.57
C VAL A 42 -25.59 10.18 8.74
N ARG A 43 -26.08 9.91 9.96
CA ARG A 43 -27.52 9.84 10.25
C ARG A 43 -28.20 11.20 10.33
N GLY A 44 -27.44 12.28 10.56
CA GLY A 44 -27.97 13.64 10.55
C GLY A 44 -28.40 14.12 9.17
N ASP A 45 -29.22 15.17 9.10
CA ASP A 45 -29.76 15.71 7.85
C ASP A 45 -28.83 16.72 7.14
N SER A 46 -27.76 17.16 7.81
CA SER A 46 -26.79 18.13 7.27
C SER A 46 -25.85 17.46 6.27
N GLN A 47 -25.94 17.89 5.00
CA GLN A 47 -25.02 17.44 3.96
C GLN A 47 -23.58 17.90 4.22
N GLN A 48 -23.40 19.08 4.84
CA GLN A 48 -22.09 19.60 5.21
C GLN A 48 -21.40 18.73 6.28
N ASP A 49 -22.15 18.26 7.28
CA ASP A 49 -21.61 17.43 8.36
C ASP A 49 -21.16 16.07 7.83
N ARG A 50 -21.93 15.50 6.88
CA ARG A 50 -21.58 14.25 6.18
C ARG A 50 -20.29 14.37 5.40
N GLU A 51 -20.12 15.45 4.63
CA GLU A 51 -18.88 15.69 3.89
C GLU A 51 -17.69 15.90 4.82
N GLN A 52 -17.88 16.61 5.92
CA GLN A 52 -16.81 16.86 6.88
C GLN A 52 -16.35 15.56 7.54
N ALA A 53 -17.28 14.71 7.97
CA ALA A 53 -16.96 13.40 8.55
C ALA A 53 -16.23 12.48 7.54
N LEU A 54 -16.60 12.54 6.26
CA LEU A 54 -15.89 11.84 5.18
C LEU A 54 -14.45 12.33 5.00
N ARG A 55 -14.24 13.66 4.98
CA ARG A 55 -12.90 14.26 4.90
C ARG A 55 -12.04 13.88 6.09
N GLU A 56 -12.60 13.90 7.30
CA GLU A 56 -11.92 13.48 8.53
C GLU A 56 -11.51 12.01 8.46
N LEU A 57 -12.41 11.12 8.05
CA LEU A 57 -12.12 9.70 7.92
C LEU A 57 -10.98 9.43 6.93
N LEU A 58 -11.01 10.07 5.76
CA LEU A 58 -9.95 9.93 4.76
C LEU A 58 -8.59 10.42 5.28
N ASN A 59 -8.57 11.51 6.05
CA ASN A 59 -7.35 12.03 6.64
C ASN A 59 -6.75 11.06 7.69
N ILE A 60 -7.59 10.46 8.52
CA ILE A 60 -7.17 9.43 9.48
C ILE A 60 -6.56 8.24 8.72
N PHE A 61 -7.23 7.73 7.69
CA PHE A 61 -6.72 6.62 6.87
C PHE A 61 -5.38 6.94 6.19
N GLN A 62 -5.23 8.14 5.62
CA GLN A 62 -3.94 8.56 5.02
C GLN A 62 -2.82 8.59 6.05
N THR A 63 -3.12 9.01 7.28
CA THR A 63 -2.15 9.07 8.37
C THR A 63 -1.77 7.66 8.83
N SER A 64 -2.75 6.77 9.00
CA SER A 64 -2.53 5.36 9.34
C SER A 64 -1.80 4.58 8.25
N ALA A 65 -2.05 4.89 6.97
CA ALA A 65 -1.36 4.27 5.84
C ALA A 65 0.10 4.71 5.75
N LYS A 66 0.40 6.00 5.95
CA LYS A 66 1.78 6.54 6.00
C LYS A 66 2.62 5.89 7.09
N LEU A 67 2.02 5.56 8.24
CA LEU A 67 2.70 4.83 9.31
C LEU A 67 3.10 3.41 8.90
N LYS A 68 2.34 2.75 8.01
CA LYS A 68 2.66 1.41 7.50
C LYS A 68 3.71 1.45 6.38
N THR A 69 3.68 2.45 5.51
CA THR A 69 4.68 2.60 4.43
C THR A 69 6.03 3.11 4.91
N ALA A 70 6.11 3.86 6.02
CA ALA A 70 7.38 4.23 6.64
C ALA A 70 8.18 3.00 7.16
N GLY A 71 7.54 1.85 7.32
CA GLY A 71 8.19 0.58 7.68
C GLY A 71 8.61 -0.30 6.49
N HIS A 72 8.26 0.08 5.26
CA HIS A 72 8.70 -0.61 4.04
C HIS A 72 9.63 0.33 3.25
N HIS A 73 10.92 0.24 3.56
CA HIS A 73 11.97 0.80 2.72
C HIS A 73 12.12 -0.11 1.49
N GLU A 74 11.31 0.08 0.45
CA GLU A 74 11.66 -0.31 -0.92
C GLU A 74 11.21 0.81 -1.88
N ALA A 75 12.18 1.26 -2.68
CA ALA A 75 12.04 2.29 -3.68
C ALA A 75 10.97 1.87 -4.71
N VAL A 76 9.91 2.67 -4.82
CA VAL A 76 9.14 2.69 -6.06
C VAL A 76 9.88 3.67 -6.97
N GLU A 77 10.80 3.13 -7.76
CA GLU A 77 11.20 3.78 -9.01
C GLU A 77 9.94 3.92 -9.87
N GLY A 78 9.57 5.17 -10.14
CA GLY A 78 8.58 5.47 -11.16
C GLY A 78 9.23 5.30 -12.52
N ASP A 79 8.76 4.32 -13.27
CA ASP A 79 8.88 4.28 -14.72
C ASP A 79 7.46 4.08 -15.29
N ASP A 80 6.76 5.21 -15.40
CA ASP A 80 5.71 5.42 -16.41
C ASP A 80 6.38 5.33 -17.79
N ASP A 81 6.52 4.13 -18.36
CA ASP A 81 6.79 3.97 -19.79
C ASP A 81 5.80 2.95 -20.39
N LEU A 82 4.69 3.50 -20.88
CA LEU A 82 3.71 2.85 -21.73
C LEU A 82 4.41 2.39 -23.03
N PRO A 83 4.39 1.10 -23.42
CA PRO A 83 4.92 0.72 -24.72
C PRO A 83 3.98 1.20 -25.83
N ALA A 84 4.40 2.27 -26.51
CA ALA A 84 3.81 2.74 -27.76
C ALA A 84 3.89 1.65 -28.85
N HIS A 85 2.72 1.30 -29.40
CA HIS A 85 2.58 0.44 -30.58
C HIS A 85 3.38 1.00 -31.76
N GLN A 86 4.44 0.31 -32.17
CA GLN A 86 5.13 0.59 -33.42
C GLN A 86 4.42 -0.11 -34.59
N SER A 87 3.56 0.66 -35.27
CA SER A 87 3.21 0.40 -36.67
C SER A 87 4.45 0.55 -37.53
N THR A 88 5.03 -0.56 -37.98
CA THR A 88 5.99 -0.54 -39.09
C THR A 88 5.34 -1.09 -40.35
N SER A 89 4.89 -0.15 -41.17
CA SER A 89 4.67 -0.37 -42.60
C SER A 89 6.02 -0.35 -43.29
N LYS A 90 6.45 -1.46 -43.90
CA LYS A 90 7.41 -1.40 -44.99
C LYS A 90 7.18 -2.53 -46.00
N ALA A 91 6.70 -2.10 -47.15
CA ALA A 91 6.62 -2.85 -48.38
C ALA A 91 7.97 -3.43 -48.82
N GLY A 92 7.92 -4.61 -49.44
CA GLY A 92 8.75 -4.91 -50.60
C GLY A 92 9.81 -6.00 -50.44
N ARG A 93 9.58 -7.07 -51.23
CA ARG A 93 10.54 -7.77 -52.10
C ARG A 93 10.97 -9.19 -51.69
N SER A 94 10.22 -10.14 -52.25
CA SER A 94 10.67 -11.22 -53.16
C SER A 94 12.01 -11.93 -52.93
N GLY A 95 11.92 -13.26 -52.75
CA GLY A 95 12.77 -14.22 -53.48
C GLY A 95 13.53 -15.27 -52.64
N PRO A 96 13.74 -16.50 -53.13
CA PRO A 96 13.77 -17.71 -52.32
C PRO A 96 15.11 -18.47 -52.29
N ALA A 97 15.37 -19.26 -51.23
CA ALA A 97 16.28 -20.42 -51.19
C ALA A 97 16.02 -21.17 -49.87
N ALA A 98 15.46 -22.40 -49.84
CA ALA A 98 16.02 -23.69 -50.24
C ALA A 98 17.33 -24.05 -49.50
N GLN A 99 17.22 -25.12 -48.70
CA GLN A 99 18.24 -26.09 -48.23
C GLN A 99 18.69 -25.98 -46.76
N ASP A 100 18.22 -26.93 -45.93
CA ASP A 100 18.84 -27.41 -44.68
C ASP A 100 18.38 -28.87 -44.46
N LEU A 101 19.17 -29.86 -44.90
CA LEU A 101 20.09 -30.69 -44.09
C LEU A 101 19.43 -31.47 -42.94
N GLY A 102 18.77 -32.58 -43.30
CA GLY A 102 18.48 -33.67 -42.39
C GLY A 102 19.68 -34.59 -42.18
N ARG A 103 20.38 -34.38 -41.06
CA ARG A 103 21.37 -35.23 -40.37
C ARG A 103 21.29 -36.75 -40.64
N ARG A 104 22.45 -37.33 -40.93
CA ARG A 104 22.97 -38.55 -40.27
C ARG A 104 24.34 -38.22 -39.70
#